data_AF-A0A2K2H5N5-F1
#
_entry.id   AF-A0A2K2H5N5-F1
#
_cell.length_a   1.000
_cell.length_b   1.000
_cell.length_c   1.000
_cell.angle_alpha   90.00
_cell.angle_beta   90.00
_cell.angle_gamma   90.00
#
_symmetry.space_group_name_H-M   'P 1'
#
loop_
_entity.id
_entity.type
_entity.pdbx_description
1 polymer ?
#
loop_
_entity_poly.entity_id
_entity_poly.type
_entity_poly.pdbx_seq_one_letter_code
_entity_poly.pdbx_strand_id
1 'polypeptide(L)'
;MYLADRADYLANLLYGNSNDTTDSGSDVQYVDLADKVTLNEPLLLNPEKKIVFGSDGADLLEGSRSALAGDDVTDRLYGMAGKDILKGYGGNDYLEGGAGNDTLTGGKGDDILD
;
A
#
# COMPACT_ATOMS: atom_id res chain seq x y z
N MET A 1 -6.58 -13.91 -5.56
CA MET A 1 -6.90 -13.41 -6.93
C MET A 1 -5.96 -12.25 -7.24
N TYR A 2 -4.66 -12.47 -7.06
CA TYR A 2 -3.69 -11.41 -6.74
C TYR A 2 -3.22 -10.57 -7.93
N LEU A 3 -3.42 -11.06 -9.16
CA LEU A 3 -2.95 -10.39 -10.37
C LEU A 3 -3.82 -9.19 -10.79
N ALA A 4 -5.09 -9.12 -10.37
CA ALA A 4 -5.99 -8.05 -10.80
C ALA A 4 -5.56 -6.70 -10.20
N ASP A 5 -5.40 -6.62 -8.88
CA ASP A 5 -4.93 -5.40 -8.23
C ASP A 5 -3.51 -5.03 -8.68
N ARG A 6 -2.58 -6.00 -8.75
CA ARG A 6 -1.20 -5.74 -9.22
C ARG A 6 -1.14 -5.15 -10.64
N ALA A 7 -1.92 -5.70 -11.58
CA ALA A 7 -1.93 -5.29 -12.98
C ALA A 7 -2.71 -3.98 -13.23
N ASP A 8 -3.87 -3.82 -12.59
CA ASP A 8 -4.70 -2.62 -12.71
C ASP A 8 -4.01 -1.41 -12.06
N TYR A 9 -3.24 -1.61 -10.97
CA TYR A 9 -2.47 -0.53 -10.34
C TYR A 9 -1.23 -0.12 -11.15
N LEU A 10 -0.48 -1.06 -11.72
CA LEU A 10 0.60 -0.75 -12.67
C LEU A 10 0.08 0.01 -13.90
N ALA A 11 -1.11 -0.35 -14.40
CA ALA A 11 -1.77 0.36 -15.50
C ALA A 11 -2.19 1.79 -15.10
N ASN A 12 -2.74 1.98 -13.90
CA ASN A 12 -3.09 3.32 -13.38
C ASN A 12 -1.86 4.22 -13.22
N LEU A 13 -0.73 3.67 -12.75
CA LEU A 13 0.49 4.43 -12.55
C LEU A 13 1.15 4.82 -13.90
N LEU A 14 1.17 3.91 -14.87
CA LEU A 14 1.58 4.21 -16.25
C LEU A 14 0.68 5.27 -16.90
N TYR A 15 -0.62 5.22 -16.63
CA TYR A 15 -1.59 6.17 -17.18
C TYR A 15 -1.48 7.57 -16.55
N GLY A 16 -1.24 7.66 -15.23
CA GLY A 16 -1.00 8.91 -14.51
C GLY A 16 0.29 9.60 -14.97
N ASN A 17 1.40 8.86 -15.05
CA ASN A 17 2.70 9.40 -15.44
C ASN A 17 2.75 9.89 -16.90
N SER A 18 1.87 9.36 -17.76
CA SER A 18 1.82 9.73 -19.19
C SER A 18 1.09 11.05 -19.47
N ASN A 19 0.23 11.53 -18.56
CA ASN A 19 -0.70 12.63 -18.83
C ASN A 19 -0.76 13.72 -17.73
N ASP A 20 -0.04 13.56 -16.63
CA ASP A 20 -0.13 14.51 -15.52
C ASP A 20 0.88 15.67 -15.66
N THR A 21 0.36 16.86 -15.94
CA THR A 21 1.13 18.12 -15.94
C THR A 21 0.57 19.16 -14.95
N THR A 22 -0.47 18.80 -14.17
CA THR A 22 -1.20 19.77 -13.35
C THR A 22 -1.91 19.20 -12.12
N ASP A 23 -1.85 17.89 -11.86
CA ASP A 23 -2.58 17.29 -10.74
C ASP A 23 -1.68 17.09 -9.52
N SER A 24 -2.18 17.57 -8.39
CA SER A 24 -1.62 17.34 -7.06
C SER A 24 -2.24 16.06 -6.47
N GLY A 25 -2.40 15.03 -7.31
CA GLY A 25 -3.39 13.97 -7.12
C GLY A 25 -2.88 12.53 -7.32
N SER A 26 -1.57 12.32 -7.42
CA SER A 26 -1.01 10.95 -7.47
C SER A 26 0.15 10.72 -6.49
N ASP A 27 -0.03 11.16 -5.23
CA ASP A 27 0.89 10.91 -4.10
C ASP A 27 0.80 9.47 -3.55
N VAL A 28 0.82 8.48 -4.44
CA VAL A 28 0.74 7.06 -4.09
C VAL A 28 2.14 6.46 -4.16
N GLN A 29 2.61 5.89 -3.05
CA GLN A 29 3.77 5.03 -3.06
C GLN A 29 3.34 3.60 -3.42
N TYR A 30 3.95 3.04 -4.46
CA TYR A 30 3.75 1.64 -4.84
C TYR A 30 4.99 0.82 -4.46
N VAL A 31 4.78 -0.28 -3.76
CA VAL A 31 5.83 -1.23 -3.38
C VAL A 31 5.39 -2.64 -3.72
N ASP A 32 6.29 -3.38 -4.36
CA ASP A 32 6.12 -4.79 -4.67
C ASP A 32 7.40 -5.53 -4.26
N LEU A 33 7.31 -6.26 -3.16
CA LEU A 33 8.45 -6.94 -2.55
C LEU A 33 8.86 -8.19 -3.35
N ALA A 34 7.90 -8.86 -4.00
CA ALA A 34 8.16 -10.02 -4.84
C ALA A 34 9.02 -9.66 -6.07
N ASP A 35 8.66 -8.59 -6.79
CA ASP A 35 9.38 -8.14 -7.99
C ASP A 35 10.46 -7.09 -7.69
N LYS A 36 10.57 -6.64 -6.42
CA LYS A 36 11.48 -5.58 -5.96
C LYS A 36 11.26 -4.26 -6.70
N VAL A 37 10.00 -3.96 -7.00
CA VAL A 37 9.60 -2.72 -7.65
C VAL A 37 9.17 -1.73 -6.57
N THR A 38 9.71 -0.52 -6.64
CA THR A 38 9.23 0.60 -5.82
C THR A 38 9.13 1.81 -6.72
N LEU A 39 7.94 2.40 -6.75
CA LEU A 39 7.65 3.58 -7.54
C LEU A 39 7.21 4.68 -6.56
N ASN A 40 8.04 5.71 -6.50
CA ASN A 40 7.86 6.88 -5.64
C ASN A 40 7.73 8.08 -6.56
N GLU A 41 6.59 8.77 -6.51
CA GLU A 41 6.47 10.07 -7.18
C GLU A 41 7.16 11.15 -6.32
N PRO A 42 8.05 12.01 -6.88
CA PRO A 42 9.16 12.55 -6.10
C PRO A 42 8.87 13.82 -5.29
N LEU A 43 7.62 14.28 -5.12
CA LEU A 43 7.39 15.72 -4.86
C LEU A 43 6.65 16.13 -3.59
N LEU A 44 6.21 15.25 -2.69
CA LEU A 44 5.63 15.71 -1.41
C LEU A 44 6.21 15.01 -0.16
N LEU A 45 6.35 15.83 0.88
CA LEU A 45 7.05 15.55 2.13
C LEU A 45 6.35 14.48 3.00
N ASN A 46 5.19 13.94 2.60
CA ASN A 46 4.49 12.86 3.27
C ASN A 46 3.75 12.00 2.22
N PRO A 47 3.93 10.68 2.15
CA PRO A 47 3.07 9.86 1.30
C PRO A 47 1.64 9.90 1.84
N GLU A 48 0.68 10.33 1.00
CA GLU A 48 -0.74 10.36 1.37
C GLU A 48 -1.43 9.01 1.17
N LYS A 49 -0.76 8.02 0.56
CA LYS A 49 -1.24 6.64 0.39
C LYS A 49 -0.13 5.66 0.01
N LYS A 50 -0.15 4.47 0.59
CA LYS A 50 0.68 3.33 0.18
C LYS A 50 -0.16 2.18 -0.37
N ILE A 51 0.40 1.55 -1.39
CA ILE A 51 -0.04 0.24 -1.90
C ILE A 51 1.16 -0.68 -1.87
N VAL A 52 1.10 -1.71 -1.03
CA VAL A 52 2.22 -2.62 -0.78
C VAL A 52 1.79 -4.06 -1.04
N PHE A 53 2.50 -4.73 -1.95
CA PHE A 53 2.43 -6.16 -2.15
C PHE A 53 3.65 -6.84 -1.54
N GLY A 54 3.41 -7.82 -0.67
CA GLY A 54 4.39 -8.73 -0.10
C GLY A 54 4.94 -9.71 -1.12
N SER A 55 5.54 -10.77 -0.62
CA SER A 55 6.20 -11.81 -1.39
C SER A 55 5.65 -13.19 -1.01
N ASP A 56 6.31 -14.27 -1.44
CA ASP A 56 5.98 -15.62 -0.97
C ASP A 56 6.63 -15.94 0.40
N GLY A 57 7.37 -14.99 0.98
CA GLY A 57 8.09 -15.13 2.24
C GLY A 57 7.41 -14.37 3.39
N ALA A 58 7.98 -14.48 4.59
CA ALA A 58 7.51 -13.70 5.73
C ALA A 58 7.89 -12.21 5.59
N ASP A 59 6.89 -11.35 5.52
CA ASP A 59 7.05 -9.92 5.28
C ASP A 59 6.53 -9.05 6.44
N LEU A 60 7.12 -7.85 6.56
CA LEU A 60 6.63 -6.78 7.43
C LEU A 60 6.15 -5.62 6.55
N LEU A 61 4.84 -5.43 6.50
CA LEU A 61 4.19 -4.42 5.68
C LEU A 61 3.65 -3.32 6.60
N GLU A 62 4.02 -2.08 6.28
CA GLU A 62 3.68 -0.91 7.09
C GLU A 62 3.07 0.18 6.21
N GLY A 63 1.87 0.60 6.60
CA GLY A 63 1.15 1.75 6.10
C GLY A 63 1.88 3.07 6.34
N SER A 64 1.19 4.13 6.02
CA SER A 64 1.67 5.50 6.05
C SER A 64 1.61 6.04 7.47
N ARG A 65 2.62 6.82 7.84
CA ARG A 65 2.67 7.51 9.14
C ARG A 65 2.91 8.97 8.82
N SER A 66 1.94 9.83 9.11
CA SER A 66 2.02 11.24 8.77
C SER A 66 1.80 12.08 10.01
N ALA A 67 2.89 12.65 10.52
CA ALA A 67 2.86 13.61 11.62
C ALA A 67 2.10 14.91 11.27
N LEU A 68 1.87 15.16 9.98
CA LEU A 68 1.22 16.37 9.46
C LEU A 68 -0.26 16.13 9.09
N ALA A 69 -0.63 14.93 8.63
CA ALA A 69 -2.00 14.56 8.27
C ALA A 69 -2.76 13.82 9.38
N GLY A 70 -2.12 13.55 10.52
CA GLY A 70 -2.79 12.96 11.69
C GLY A 70 -2.96 11.44 11.64
N ASP A 71 -2.16 10.75 10.82
CA ASP A 71 -2.32 9.31 10.51
C ASP A 71 -3.76 9.01 10.06
N ASP A 72 -4.30 9.78 9.10
CA ASP A 72 -5.61 9.52 8.46
C ASP A 72 -5.40 9.25 6.96
N VAL A 73 -4.58 8.24 6.68
CA VAL A 73 -4.16 7.89 5.32
C VAL A 73 -4.70 6.50 5.01
N THR A 74 -5.42 6.37 3.89
CA THR A 74 -5.98 5.08 3.46
C THR A 74 -4.94 4.28 2.68
N ASP A 75 -4.41 3.21 3.27
CA ASP A 75 -3.45 2.31 2.66
C ASP A 75 -4.08 0.99 2.16
N ARG A 76 -3.32 0.30 1.32
CA ARG A 76 -3.63 -1.09 0.90
C ARG A 76 -2.41 -1.97 1.05
N LEU A 77 -2.48 -2.95 1.95
CA LEU A 77 -1.39 -3.86 2.26
C LEU A 77 -1.82 -5.30 1.93
N TYR A 78 -1.03 -6.00 1.14
CA TYR A 78 -1.30 -7.38 0.71
C TYR A 78 -0.10 -8.27 1.08
N GLY A 79 -0.23 -9.14 2.08
CA GLY A 79 0.83 -10.03 2.59
C GLY A 79 1.27 -11.09 1.58
N MET A 80 0.33 -11.56 0.76
CA MET A 80 0.52 -12.61 -0.25
C MET A 80 0.65 -14.02 0.34
N ALA A 81 1.84 -14.60 0.42
CA ALA A 81 2.00 -15.91 1.05
C ALA A 81 3.16 -15.84 2.04
N GLY A 82 3.07 -16.54 3.16
CA GLY A 82 4.14 -16.51 4.14
C GLY A 82 3.61 -16.44 5.57
N LYS A 83 4.31 -15.68 6.40
CA LYS A 83 3.86 -15.36 7.75
C LYS A 83 4.11 -13.89 7.93
N ASP A 84 3.06 -13.11 7.74
CA ASP A 84 3.19 -11.69 7.52
C ASP A 84 2.72 -10.88 8.72
N ILE A 85 3.28 -9.69 8.85
CA ILE A 85 2.85 -8.70 9.82
C ILE A 85 2.44 -7.45 9.04
N LEU A 86 1.15 -7.13 9.04
CA LEU A 86 0.58 -5.98 8.34
C LEU A 86 0.11 -4.94 9.37
N LYS A 87 0.52 -3.69 9.19
CA LYS A 87 0.13 -2.57 10.07
C LYS A 87 -0.35 -1.37 9.25
N GLY A 88 -1.62 -1.01 9.37
CA GLY A 88 -2.23 0.14 8.69
C GLY A 88 -1.89 1.49 9.32
N TYR A 89 -1.82 1.54 10.65
CA TYR A 89 -1.69 2.72 11.50
C TYR A 89 -2.97 3.53 11.65
N GLY A 90 -3.30 4.42 10.73
CA GLY A 90 -4.55 5.12 10.83
C GLY A 90 -4.99 5.69 9.49
N GLY A 91 -6.29 5.95 9.40
CA GLY A 91 -7.01 5.99 8.14
C GLY A 91 -7.85 4.72 8.00
N ASN A 92 -8.60 4.64 6.91
CA ASN A 92 -9.46 3.50 6.64
C ASN A 92 -8.71 2.51 5.74
N ASP A 93 -8.02 1.54 6.33
CA ASP A 93 -7.09 0.70 5.60
C ASP A 93 -7.70 -0.59 5.06
N TYR A 94 -7.08 -1.15 4.02
CA TYR A 94 -7.33 -2.52 3.57
C TYR A 94 -6.07 -3.36 3.79
N LEU A 95 -6.17 -4.39 4.63
CA LEU A 95 -5.09 -5.34 4.92
C LEU A 95 -5.55 -6.75 4.55
N GLU A 96 -4.82 -7.41 3.67
CA GLU A 96 -5.06 -8.81 3.28
C GLU A 96 -3.82 -9.63 3.63
N GLY A 97 -3.93 -10.57 4.57
CA GLY A 97 -2.81 -11.43 4.99
C GLY A 97 -2.42 -12.44 3.91
N GLY A 98 -3.41 -12.99 3.21
CA GLY A 98 -3.20 -14.02 2.20
C GLY A 98 -2.95 -15.40 2.82
N ALA A 99 -2.07 -16.20 2.21
CA ALA A 99 -1.81 -17.57 2.63
C ALA A 99 -0.75 -17.62 3.72
N GLY A 100 -1.14 -17.81 4.97
CA GLY A 100 -0.17 -17.76 6.05
C GLY A 100 -0.76 -17.85 7.44
N ASN A 101 0.11 -17.66 8.43
CA ASN A 101 -0.31 -17.40 9.82
C ASN A 101 -0.02 -15.94 10.15
N ASP A 102 -0.85 -15.06 9.63
CA ASP A 102 -0.56 -13.63 9.56
C ASP A 102 -1.05 -12.86 10.78
N THR A 103 -0.49 -11.67 10.98
CA THR A 103 -0.87 -10.74 12.04
C THR A 103 -1.23 -9.40 11.42
N LEU A 104 -2.52 -9.07 11.43
CA LEU A 104 -3.04 -7.83 10.86
C LEU A 104 -3.41 -6.85 11.99
N THR A 105 -2.99 -5.61 11.85
CA THR A 105 -3.36 -4.51 12.75
C THR A 105 -3.73 -3.30 11.89
N GLY A 106 -5.01 -3.02 11.71
CA GLY A 106 -5.49 -1.85 10.97
C GLY A 106 -5.07 -0.56 11.68
N GLY A 107 -5.77 -0.22 12.75
CA GLY A 107 -5.32 0.81 13.69
C GLY A 107 -6.46 1.77 14.01
N LYS A 108 -6.28 3.07 13.76
CA LYS A 108 -7.36 4.04 13.89
C LYS A 108 -8.10 4.21 12.58
N GLY A 109 -9.40 3.95 12.55
CA GLY A 109 -10.22 4.15 11.37
C GLY A 109 -11.11 2.94 11.14
N ASP A 110 -11.84 2.97 10.04
CA ASP A 110 -12.69 1.88 9.60
C ASP A 110 -11.89 0.97 8.66
N ASP A 111 -11.25 -0.04 9.23
CA ASP A 111 -10.37 -0.96 8.52
C ASP A 111 -11.07 -2.23 8.02
N ILE A 112 -10.58 -2.76 6.91
CA ILE A 112 -10.91 -4.09 6.40
C ILE A 112 -9.69 -4.99 6.58
N LEU A 113 -9.85 -6.09 7.32
CA LEU A 113 -8.83 -7.10 7.56
C LEU A 113 -9.32 -8.45 7.02
N ASP A 114 -8.62 -9.01 6.05
CA ASP A 114 -8.92 -10.31 5.39
C ASP A 114 -7.76 -11.31 5.54
#